data_AF-W6NE55-F1
#
_entry.id   AF-W6NE55-F1
#
_cell.length_a   1.000
_cell.length_b   1.000
_cell.length_c   1.000
_cell.angle_alpha   90.00
_cell.angle_beta   90.00
_cell.angle_gamma   90.00
#
_symmetry.space_group_name_H-M   'P 1'
#
loop_
_entity.id
_entity.type
_entity.pdbx_description
1 polymer ?
#
loop_
_entity_poly.entity_id
_entity_poly.type
_entity_poly.pdbx_seq_one_letter_code
_entity_poly.pdbx_strand_id
1 'polypeptide(L)'
;MTGDHRNKLDLDSLLISPIQRVPRYELLVKQLIKHTPTEHADHEILLRTQRHIHNLAVAINQHKEANEQMEQRLREIEAIVDGLDDLVSTGRNLVRYDVVQMRCRGDEKRQRCVFTLSDQLVLTSVRRKNPTRNVKLITQSVDFLDNNRFKLIIKIALDDVEIAKDTLSILQETEQTIDVVREDEKVIRKVMELANLIKGNKEKLMAVLDEMACENNVRLRTLNDQMVSNPELTTVHLAVATSNGVETVPLEFGSAEKRAVWETAFREAKTALINQQISAPPAKIKAVIAHQTRAGLQLSAATVVPGKRPDSTPYIWLFASDGFSGQVAVVSLESGDPCIESCSGIGNATVTAACTVPPSPRKRKPRKSRSQSQKSLDRLARTETFFDRNSSGESSESDDDSSPGQTTVWIGNEDGEVFVVNSTERVRTRARERVARLPYPVTAITCVAGNVYVATASPTKVQLLRFFTSTDGTWELDSPATVAHSLLQPILAMCQVGRRLILTSGHQLHVMDTEGSVWEKPVDVVPTSDSLHLLATTGSVLFCCGRRSTSVHVVDAFSLKILNHFSIAACVRTQLT
;
A
#
# COMPACT_ATOMS: atom_id res chain seq x y z
N MET A 1 47.97 -6.00 32.49
CA MET A 1 47.25 -7.22 32.92
C MET A 1 45.96 -7.29 32.12
N THR A 2 45.95 -8.11 31.09
CA THR A 2 44.82 -8.36 30.19
C THR A 2 43.82 -9.28 30.89
N GLY A 3 42.64 -8.76 31.25
CA GLY A 3 41.58 -9.55 31.85
C GLY A 3 41.06 -10.61 30.88
N ASP A 4 41.10 -11.86 31.34
CA ASP A 4 40.65 -13.07 30.66
C ASP A 4 39.21 -12.93 30.13
N HIS A 5 39.04 -12.93 28.81
CA HIS A 5 37.75 -12.97 28.12
C HIS A 5 37.22 -14.40 27.91
N ARG A 6 37.76 -15.40 28.63
CA ARG A 6 37.56 -16.84 28.38
C ARG A 6 36.16 -17.39 28.63
N ASN A 7 35.23 -16.61 29.21
CA ASN A 7 33.86 -17.05 29.53
C ASN A 7 32.75 -16.33 28.74
N LYS A 8 33.08 -15.55 27.71
CA LYS A 8 32.05 -14.93 26.87
C LYS A 8 31.64 -15.92 25.78
N LEU A 9 30.45 -16.49 25.96
CA LEU A 9 29.72 -17.20 24.91
C LEU A 9 29.67 -16.32 23.65
N ASP A 10 30.00 -16.90 22.50
CA ASP A 10 29.91 -16.21 21.21
C ASP A 10 28.45 -15.81 20.94
N LEU A 11 28.24 -14.76 20.15
CA LEU A 11 26.90 -14.21 19.88
C LEU A 11 25.95 -15.29 19.37
N ASP A 12 26.41 -16.15 18.45
CA ASP A 12 25.62 -17.27 17.92
C ASP A 12 25.15 -18.23 19.01
N SER A 13 26.01 -18.50 20.00
CA SER A 13 25.70 -19.37 21.13
C SER A 13 24.70 -18.73 22.13
N LEU A 14 24.67 -17.40 22.19
CA LEU A 14 23.65 -16.66 22.95
C LEU A 14 22.31 -16.64 22.21
N LEU A 15 22.33 -16.41 20.89
CA LEU A 15 21.14 -16.32 20.04
C LEU A 15 20.41 -17.68 19.89
N ILE A 16 21.13 -18.80 19.90
CA ILE A 16 20.51 -20.14 19.85
C ILE A 16 19.88 -20.57 21.19
N SER A 17 20.23 -19.90 22.30
CA SER A 17 19.83 -20.33 23.64
C SER A 17 18.31 -20.37 23.92
N PRO A 18 17.46 -19.45 23.39
CA PRO A 18 16.01 -19.51 23.58
C PRO A 18 15.39 -20.72 22.87
N ILE A 19 15.87 -21.06 21.67
CA ILE A 19 15.42 -22.22 20.88
C ILE A 19 15.73 -23.52 21.63
N GLN A 20 16.89 -23.59 22.28
CA GLN A 20 17.30 -24.76 23.09
C GLN A 20 16.58 -24.84 24.44
N ARG A 21 15.94 -23.76 24.90
CA ARG A 21 15.37 -23.68 26.26
C ARG A 21 14.11 -24.52 26.42
N VAL A 22 13.22 -24.52 25.41
CA VAL A 22 11.95 -25.26 25.46
C VAL A 22 12.17 -26.79 25.55
N PRO A 23 13.03 -27.41 24.71
CA PRO A 23 13.36 -28.84 24.87
C PRO A 23 14.03 -29.18 26.21
N ARG A 24 14.85 -28.27 26.76
CA ARG A 24 15.47 -28.46 28.08
C ARG A 24 14.43 -28.53 29.21
N TYR A 25 13.39 -27.70 29.18
CA TYR A 25 12.32 -27.79 30.17
C TYR A 25 11.58 -29.12 30.12
N GLU A 26 11.38 -29.68 28.93
CA GLU A 26 10.76 -31.01 28.79
C GLU A 26 11.60 -32.11 29.46
N LEU A 27 12.93 -32.08 29.27
CA LEU A 27 13.85 -33.02 29.92
C LEU A 27 13.89 -32.85 31.44
N LEU A 28 13.91 -31.61 31.93
CA LEU A 28 13.91 -31.32 33.36
C LEU A 28 12.63 -31.80 34.04
N VAL A 29 11.46 -31.55 33.42
CA VAL A 29 10.17 -32.02 33.95
C VAL A 29 10.07 -33.55 33.89
N LYS A 30 10.58 -34.20 32.82
CA LYS A 30 10.71 -35.67 32.77
C LYS A 30 11.53 -36.22 33.94
N GLN A 31 12.63 -35.55 34.26
CA GLN A 31 13.50 -35.96 35.37
C GLN A 31 12.84 -35.72 36.74
N LEU A 32 12.13 -34.58 36.91
CA LEU A 32 11.36 -34.31 38.13
C LEU A 32 10.28 -35.36 38.36
N ILE A 33 9.48 -35.68 37.34
CA ILE A 33 8.44 -36.74 37.43
C ILE A 33 9.04 -38.07 37.87
N LYS A 34 10.23 -38.43 37.35
CA LYS A 34 10.93 -39.67 37.74
C LYS A 34 11.31 -39.69 39.23
N HIS A 35 11.52 -38.53 39.85
CA HIS A 35 11.88 -38.39 41.26
C HIS A 35 10.72 -37.93 42.16
N THR A 36 9.50 -37.85 41.64
CA THR A 36 8.30 -37.47 42.39
C THR A 36 7.34 -38.66 42.47
N PRO A 37 7.12 -39.26 43.66
CA PRO A 37 6.20 -40.38 43.86
C PRO A 37 4.76 -40.05 43.42
N THR A 38 3.97 -41.08 43.12
CA THR A 38 2.56 -40.94 42.70
C THR A 38 1.65 -40.34 43.77
N GLU A 39 2.05 -40.43 45.03
CA GLU A 39 1.29 -39.93 46.19
C GLU A 39 1.58 -38.44 46.48
N HIS A 40 2.57 -37.85 45.79
CA HIS A 40 2.96 -36.47 45.99
C HIS A 40 1.97 -35.51 45.29
N ALA A 41 1.58 -34.41 45.96
CA ALA A 41 0.61 -33.45 45.44
C ALA A 41 0.97 -32.89 44.05
N ASP A 42 2.27 -32.73 43.77
CA ASP A 42 2.76 -32.19 42.49
C ASP A 42 2.82 -33.22 41.36
N HIS A 43 2.61 -34.53 41.61
CA HIS A 43 2.80 -35.56 40.58
C HIS A 43 1.85 -35.34 39.38
N GLU A 44 0.56 -35.09 39.63
CA GLU A 44 -0.41 -34.79 38.56
C GLU A 44 -0.13 -33.46 37.87
N ILE A 45 0.33 -32.45 38.63
CA ILE A 45 0.67 -31.12 38.11
C ILE A 45 1.86 -31.24 37.15
N LEU A 46 2.89 -32.01 37.51
CA LEU A 46 4.06 -32.27 36.67
C LEU A 46 3.69 -33.02 35.38
N LEU A 47 2.80 -34.02 35.44
CA LEU A 47 2.30 -34.73 34.25
C LEU A 47 1.51 -33.80 33.31
N ARG A 48 0.71 -32.88 33.86
CA ARG A 48 0.00 -31.86 33.06
C ARG A 48 0.98 -30.86 32.44
N THR A 49 1.99 -30.45 33.21
CA THR A 49 3.03 -29.51 32.78
C THR A 49 3.87 -30.11 31.66
N GLN A 50 4.25 -31.38 31.77
CA GLN A 50 4.95 -32.12 30.72
C GLN A 50 4.16 -32.13 29.41
N ARG A 51 2.85 -32.42 29.47
CA ARG A 51 1.97 -32.39 28.29
C ARG A 51 1.91 -30.99 27.67
N HIS A 52 1.78 -29.94 28.48
CA HIS A 52 1.76 -28.57 27.97
C HIS A 52 3.09 -28.17 27.30
N ILE A 53 4.23 -28.47 27.91
CA ILE A 53 5.55 -28.17 27.33
C ILE A 53 5.77 -28.96 26.05
N HIS A 54 5.38 -30.24 26.03
CA HIS A 54 5.48 -31.07 24.83
C HIS A 54 4.63 -30.52 23.69
N ASN A 55 3.35 -30.19 23.96
CA ASN A 55 2.46 -29.60 22.95
C ASN A 55 2.98 -28.25 22.45
N LEU A 56 3.58 -27.42 23.33
CA LEU A 56 4.21 -26.17 22.94
C LEU A 56 5.42 -26.40 22.03
N ALA A 57 6.29 -27.37 22.35
CA ALA A 57 7.44 -27.72 21.53
C ALA A 57 7.01 -28.20 20.13
N VAL A 58 6.00 -29.07 20.06
CA VAL A 58 5.41 -29.54 18.81
C VAL A 58 4.82 -28.38 18.02
N ALA A 59 4.05 -27.49 18.66
CA ALA A 59 3.45 -26.33 18.01
C ALA A 59 4.51 -25.36 17.44
N ILE A 60 5.59 -25.09 18.19
CA ILE A 60 6.71 -24.26 17.72
C ILE A 60 7.38 -24.90 16.49
N ASN A 61 7.63 -26.21 16.54
CA ASN A 61 8.26 -26.92 15.42
C ASN A 61 7.36 -26.91 14.17
N GLN A 62 6.07 -27.18 14.33
CA GLN A 62 5.10 -27.10 13.24
C GLN A 62 5.00 -25.69 12.65
N HIS A 63 4.97 -24.66 13.48
CA HIS A 63 4.95 -23.27 13.02
C HIS A 63 6.24 -22.93 12.26
N LYS A 64 7.39 -23.40 12.72
CA LYS A 64 8.67 -23.22 12.04
C LYS A 64 8.66 -23.89 10.67
N GLU A 65 8.27 -25.17 10.60
CA GLU A 65 8.18 -25.92 9.34
C GLU A 65 7.21 -25.25 8.35
N ALA A 66 6.05 -24.78 8.84
CA ALA A 66 5.08 -24.07 8.01
C ALA A 66 5.63 -22.75 7.47
N ASN A 67 6.36 -21.97 8.28
CA ASN A 67 7.02 -20.75 7.84
C ASN A 67 8.10 -21.04 6.79
N GLU A 68 8.96 -22.05 7.02
CA GLU A 68 10.01 -22.43 6.07
C GLU A 68 9.41 -22.88 4.73
N GLN A 69 8.32 -23.66 4.76
CA GLN A 69 7.58 -24.05 3.56
C GLN A 69 6.96 -22.84 2.85
N MET A 70 6.42 -21.88 3.59
CA MET A 70 5.85 -20.67 3.01
C MET A 70 6.93 -19.79 2.37
N GLU A 71 8.05 -19.55 3.06
CA GLU A 71 9.19 -18.81 2.51
C GLU A 71 9.70 -19.46 1.23
N GLN A 72 9.79 -20.79 1.20
CA GLN A 72 10.17 -21.54 0.00
C GLN A 72 9.17 -21.31 -1.15
N ARG A 73 7.86 -21.35 -0.88
CA ARG A 73 6.84 -21.03 -1.89
C ARG A 73 6.92 -19.59 -2.41
N LEU A 74 7.23 -18.63 -1.54
CA LEU A 74 7.43 -17.24 -1.97
C LEU A 74 8.68 -17.11 -2.86
N ARG A 75 9.79 -17.79 -2.54
CA ARG A 75 10.99 -17.84 -3.40
C ARG A 75 10.68 -18.45 -4.77
N GLU A 76 9.87 -19.49 -4.82
CA GLU A 76 9.44 -20.11 -6.08
C GLU A 76 8.64 -19.12 -6.93
N ILE A 77 7.74 -18.33 -6.33
CA ILE A 77 6.99 -17.27 -7.02
C ILE A 77 7.92 -16.18 -7.53
N GLU A 78 8.84 -15.72 -6.70
CA GLU A 78 9.84 -14.71 -7.06
C GLU A 78 10.69 -15.19 -8.26
N ALA A 79 11.10 -16.46 -8.27
CA ALA A 79 11.88 -17.05 -9.36
C ALA A 79 11.12 -17.21 -10.69
N ILE A 80 9.79 -17.33 -10.67
CA ILE A 80 8.97 -17.45 -11.90
C ILE A 80 8.44 -16.11 -12.43
N VAL A 81 8.46 -15.05 -11.60
CA VAL A 81 8.00 -13.71 -11.97
C VAL A 81 9.18 -12.80 -12.27
N ASP A 82 9.44 -12.56 -13.55
CA ASP A 82 10.48 -11.64 -14.01
C ASP A 82 10.21 -10.21 -13.49
N GLY A 83 11.17 -9.67 -12.74
CA GLY A 83 11.15 -8.31 -12.18
C GLY A 83 10.41 -8.18 -10.85
N LEU A 84 10.07 -9.29 -10.19
CA LEU A 84 9.58 -9.30 -8.81
C LEU A 84 10.76 -9.51 -7.86
N ASP A 85 10.96 -8.53 -6.97
CA ASP A 85 11.97 -8.57 -5.91
C ASP A 85 11.30 -8.31 -4.54
N ASP A 86 11.98 -8.69 -3.46
CA ASP A 86 11.58 -8.53 -2.06
C ASP A 86 10.19 -9.14 -1.76
N LEU A 87 9.91 -10.31 -2.33
CA LEU A 87 8.69 -11.05 -2.01
C LEU A 87 8.82 -11.83 -0.70
N VAL A 88 9.99 -12.36 -0.38
CA VAL A 88 10.21 -13.16 0.83
C VAL A 88 10.38 -12.23 2.02
N SER A 89 9.39 -12.21 2.92
CA SER A 89 9.47 -11.47 4.19
C SER A 89 8.86 -12.27 5.32
N THR A 90 9.37 -12.07 6.54
CA THR A 90 8.88 -12.75 7.73
C THR A 90 7.39 -12.48 7.94
N GLY A 91 6.58 -13.54 7.99
CA GLY A 91 5.13 -13.45 8.24
C GLY A 91 4.27 -13.10 7.02
N ARG A 92 4.85 -12.98 5.82
CA ARG A 92 4.07 -12.87 4.58
C ARG A 92 3.64 -14.25 4.12
N ASN A 93 2.35 -14.40 3.79
CA ASN A 93 1.78 -15.64 3.32
C ASN A 93 1.15 -15.44 1.94
N LEU A 94 1.34 -16.42 1.05
CA LEU A 94 0.54 -16.52 -0.17
C LEU A 94 -0.86 -17.03 0.19
N VAL A 95 -1.88 -16.20 -0.03
CA VAL A 95 -3.28 -16.59 0.18
C VAL A 95 -3.77 -17.41 -1.01
N ARG A 96 -3.61 -16.88 -2.23
CA ARG A 96 -4.06 -17.54 -3.47
C ARG A 96 -3.48 -16.88 -4.72
N TYR A 97 -3.66 -17.54 -5.86
CA TYR A 97 -3.43 -16.93 -7.17
C TYR A 97 -4.57 -17.25 -8.14
N ASP A 98 -4.93 -16.27 -8.97
CA ASP A 98 -6.05 -16.39 -9.91
C ASP A 98 -5.70 -15.83 -11.28
N VAL A 99 -6.24 -16.46 -12.32
CA VAL A 99 -6.07 -16.02 -13.72
C VAL A 99 -7.27 -15.19 -14.10
N VAL A 100 -7.02 -13.94 -14.49
CA VAL A 100 -8.03 -12.95 -14.83
C VAL A 100 -7.78 -12.38 -16.22
N GLN A 101 -8.81 -11.81 -16.83
CA GLN A 101 -8.68 -10.98 -18.00
C GLN A 101 -8.73 -9.51 -17.60
N MET A 102 -7.86 -8.71 -18.19
CA MET A 102 -7.83 -7.27 -17.99
C MET A 102 -7.81 -6.59 -19.35
N ARG A 103 -8.63 -5.54 -19.51
CA ARG A 103 -8.56 -4.67 -20.69
C ARG A 103 -7.25 -3.89 -20.66
N CYS A 104 -6.49 -3.98 -21.74
CA CYS A 104 -5.26 -3.23 -21.93
C CYS A 104 -5.49 -2.04 -22.87
N ARG A 105 -4.47 -1.18 -23.03
CA ARG A 105 -4.47 -0.12 -24.05
C ARG A 105 -4.79 -0.71 -25.43
N GLY A 106 -5.79 -0.15 -26.11
CA GLY A 106 -6.30 -0.66 -27.39
C GLY A 106 -7.52 -1.57 -27.30
N ASP A 107 -8.14 -1.68 -26.12
CA ASP A 107 -9.35 -2.49 -25.84
C ASP A 107 -9.18 -4.02 -26.00
N GLU A 108 -7.94 -4.47 -26.19
CA GLU A 108 -7.61 -5.90 -26.17
C GLU A 108 -7.67 -6.45 -24.74
N LYS A 109 -8.47 -7.51 -24.54
CA LYS A 109 -8.43 -8.30 -23.31
C LYS A 109 -7.19 -9.19 -23.32
N ARG A 110 -6.36 -9.07 -22.28
CA ARG A 110 -5.20 -9.95 -22.10
C ARG A 110 -5.29 -10.71 -20.80
N GLN A 111 -4.86 -11.97 -20.82
CA GLN A 111 -4.75 -12.79 -19.61
C GLN A 111 -3.65 -12.26 -18.69
N ARG A 112 -3.95 -12.23 -17.40
CA ARG A 112 -3.11 -11.78 -16.30
C ARG A 112 -3.24 -12.76 -15.15
N CYS A 113 -2.23 -12.80 -14.28
CA CYS A 113 -2.32 -13.56 -13.05
C CYS A 113 -2.19 -12.61 -11.86
N VAL A 114 -3.13 -12.72 -10.92
CA VAL A 114 -3.17 -11.99 -9.67
C VAL A 114 -2.70 -12.94 -8.58
N PHE A 115 -1.63 -12.60 -7.88
CA PHE A 115 -1.23 -13.27 -6.65
C PHE A 115 -1.71 -12.42 -5.49
N THR A 116 -2.56 -13.00 -4.65
CA THR A 116 -3.04 -12.39 -3.42
C THR A 116 -2.18 -12.91 -2.27
N LEU A 117 -1.44 -12.01 -1.63
CA LEU A 117 -0.65 -12.26 -0.43
C LEU A 117 -1.40 -11.70 0.80
N SER A 118 -0.87 -11.97 1.99
CA SER A 118 -1.45 -11.49 3.25
C SER A 118 -1.43 -9.96 3.40
N ASP A 119 -0.47 -9.28 2.75
CA ASP A 119 -0.25 -7.83 2.86
C ASP A 119 -0.31 -7.10 1.52
N GLN A 120 -0.30 -7.81 0.38
CA GLN A 120 -0.11 -7.23 -0.96
C GLN A 120 -0.83 -8.00 -2.08
N LEU A 121 -1.11 -7.31 -3.18
CA LEU A 121 -1.51 -7.89 -4.46
C LEU A 121 -0.39 -7.73 -5.49
N VAL A 122 -0.05 -8.81 -6.18
CA VAL A 122 0.91 -8.80 -7.29
C VAL A 122 0.21 -9.15 -8.59
N LEU A 123 0.19 -8.22 -9.53
CA LEU A 123 -0.35 -8.42 -10.88
C LEU A 123 0.77 -8.68 -11.87
N THR A 124 0.58 -9.73 -12.68
CA THR A 124 1.58 -10.17 -13.65
C THR A 124 0.98 -10.42 -15.02
N SER A 125 1.79 -10.24 -16.06
CA SER A 125 1.47 -10.74 -17.40
C SER A 125 1.84 -12.22 -17.48
N VAL A 126 1.01 -13.01 -18.16
CA VAL A 126 1.25 -14.45 -18.33
C VAL A 126 1.82 -14.69 -19.72
N ARG A 127 2.95 -15.41 -19.79
CA ARG A 127 3.58 -15.88 -21.04
C ARG A 127 3.81 -17.38 -20.94
N ARG A 128 3.46 -18.15 -21.98
CA ARG A 128 3.76 -19.60 -21.99
C ARG A 128 5.25 -19.82 -22.22
N LYS A 129 5.83 -20.81 -21.54
CA LYS A 129 7.22 -21.25 -21.80
C LYS A 129 7.37 -21.88 -23.19
N ASN A 130 6.35 -22.63 -23.65
CA ASN A 130 6.33 -23.30 -24.97
C ASN A 130 5.03 -22.99 -25.77
N PRO A 131 5.10 -22.24 -26.88
CA PRO A 131 3.92 -21.83 -27.67
C PRO A 131 3.39 -22.89 -28.66
N THR A 132 4.04 -24.06 -28.80
CA THR A 132 3.78 -25.03 -29.89
C THR A 132 2.53 -25.91 -29.72
N ARG A 133 1.83 -25.87 -28.59
CA ARG A 133 0.54 -26.59 -28.39
C ARG A 133 -0.65 -25.62 -28.54
N ASN A 134 -1.38 -25.76 -29.64
CA ASN A 134 -2.67 -25.09 -29.91
C ASN A 134 -3.78 -25.60 -28.98
N VAL A 135 -3.74 -25.19 -27.71
CA VAL A 135 -4.84 -25.38 -26.75
C VAL A 135 -5.38 -24.01 -26.35
N LYS A 136 -6.71 -23.82 -26.55
CA LYS A 136 -7.49 -22.63 -26.14
C LYS A 136 -7.25 -22.32 -24.66
N LEU A 137 -7.17 -21.01 -24.34
CA LEU A 137 -7.21 -20.33 -23.03
C LEU A 137 -6.59 -21.05 -21.81
N ILE A 138 -5.65 -20.38 -21.14
CA ILE A 138 -5.00 -20.93 -19.95
C ILE A 138 -6.01 -20.98 -18.79
N THR A 139 -6.41 -22.19 -18.38
CA THR A 139 -7.19 -22.47 -17.16
C THR A 139 -6.26 -22.72 -15.98
N GLN A 140 -6.71 -22.43 -14.74
CA GLN A 140 -6.02 -22.86 -13.51
C GLN A 140 -5.93 -24.40 -13.50
N SER A 141 -4.77 -24.94 -13.88
CA SER A 141 -4.39 -26.34 -13.70
C SER A 141 -3.36 -26.45 -12.58
N VAL A 142 -3.18 -27.64 -12.01
CA VAL A 142 -2.19 -27.89 -10.94
C VAL A 142 -0.79 -27.43 -11.35
N ASP A 143 -0.41 -27.67 -12.61
CA ASP A 143 0.92 -27.30 -13.16
C ASP A 143 0.94 -25.89 -13.80
N PHE A 144 -0.02 -25.01 -13.49
CA PHE A 144 -0.17 -23.72 -14.17
C PHE A 144 1.08 -22.84 -14.00
N LEU A 145 1.64 -22.76 -12.78
CA LEU A 145 2.83 -21.97 -12.50
C LEU A 145 4.06 -22.53 -13.22
N ASP A 146 4.20 -23.84 -13.29
CA ASP A 146 5.35 -24.51 -13.93
C ASP A 146 5.37 -24.32 -15.45
N ASN A 147 4.20 -24.27 -16.08
CA ASN A 147 4.07 -24.16 -17.54
C ASN A 147 4.21 -22.72 -18.07
N ASN A 148 4.16 -21.71 -17.19
CA ASN A 148 4.15 -20.31 -17.57
C ASN A 148 5.32 -19.54 -16.96
N ARG A 149 5.69 -18.44 -17.62
CA ARG A 149 6.52 -17.40 -17.07
C ARG A 149 5.69 -16.15 -16.89
N PHE A 150 6.00 -15.43 -15.83
CA PHE A 150 5.27 -14.24 -15.45
C PHE A 150 6.21 -13.05 -15.57
N LYS A 151 5.67 -11.91 -16.01
CA LYS A 151 6.41 -10.64 -15.92
C LYS A 151 5.62 -9.72 -15.00
N LEU A 152 6.29 -9.17 -13.99
CA LEU A 152 5.67 -8.24 -13.06
C LEU A 152 5.07 -7.06 -13.82
N ILE A 153 3.84 -6.69 -13.45
CA ILE A 153 3.20 -5.45 -13.89
C ILE A 153 3.19 -4.46 -12.74
N ILE A 154 2.67 -4.87 -11.58
CA ILE A 154 2.54 -4.01 -10.40
C ILE A 154 2.44 -4.85 -9.12
N LYS A 155 2.98 -4.29 -8.04
CA LYS A 155 2.83 -4.72 -6.65
C LYS A 155 2.05 -3.63 -5.92
N ILE A 156 0.98 -3.99 -5.22
CA ILE A 156 0.08 -3.05 -4.54
C ILE A 156 -0.06 -3.49 -3.09
N ALA A 157 0.06 -2.59 -2.13
CA ALA A 157 -0.27 -2.92 -0.74
C ALA A 157 -1.76 -3.20 -0.60
N LEU A 158 -2.14 -4.20 0.19
CA LEU A 158 -3.54 -4.55 0.39
C LEU A 158 -4.32 -3.41 1.09
N ASP A 159 -3.61 -2.59 1.87
CA ASP A 159 -4.13 -1.35 2.48
C ASP A 159 -4.51 -0.29 1.43
N ASP A 160 -3.88 -0.31 0.25
CA ASP A 160 -4.12 0.64 -0.84
C ASP A 160 -5.23 0.19 -1.80
N VAL A 161 -5.91 -0.93 -1.52
CA VAL A 161 -6.90 -1.54 -2.42
C VAL A 161 -8.27 -1.67 -1.77
N GLU A 162 -9.29 -1.19 -2.47
CA GLU A 162 -10.69 -1.36 -2.09
C GLU A 162 -11.53 -1.89 -3.26
N ILE A 163 -12.66 -2.53 -2.95
CA ILE A 163 -13.63 -2.90 -3.98
C ILE A 163 -14.48 -1.66 -4.28
N ALA A 164 -14.39 -1.14 -5.50
CA ALA A 164 -14.99 0.14 -5.89
C ALA A 164 -16.53 0.09 -5.95
N LYS A 165 -17.10 -1.09 -6.21
CA LYS A 165 -18.55 -1.31 -6.28
C LYS A 165 -18.92 -2.65 -5.65
N ASP A 166 -19.90 -2.62 -4.76
CA ASP A 166 -20.49 -3.84 -4.23
C ASP A 166 -21.49 -4.41 -5.22
N THR A 167 -21.03 -5.33 -6.07
CA THR A 167 -21.90 -6.14 -6.94
C THR A 167 -22.04 -7.58 -6.44
N LEU A 168 -21.59 -7.85 -5.20
CA LEU A 168 -21.72 -9.17 -4.58
C LEU A 168 -23.19 -9.48 -4.28
N SER A 169 -23.97 -8.48 -3.84
CA SER A 169 -25.41 -8.62 -3.61
C SER A 169 -26.16 -9.12 -4.85
N ILE A 170 -25.86 -8.53 -6.02
CA ILE A 170 -26.45 -8.92 -7.31
C ILE A 170 -26.10 -10.38 -7.65
N LEU A 171 -24.86 -10.79 -7.37
CA LEU A 171 -24.41 -12.17 -7.56
C LEU A 171 -25.16 -13.13 -6.63
N GLN A 172 -25.28 -12.79 -5.34
CA GLN A 172 -26.00 -13.60 -4.35
C GLN A 172 -27.48 -13.76 -4.70
N GLU A 173 -28.15 -12.70 -5.16
CA GLU A 173 -29.54 -12.76 -5.64
C GLU A 173 -29.68 -13.69 -6.87
N THR A 174 -28.71 -13.65 -7.78
CA THR A 174 -28.71 -14.52 -8.97
C THR A 174 -28.48 -15.98 -8.59
N GLU A 175 -27.56 -16.27 -7.67
CA GLU A 175 -27.33 -17.63 -7.14
C GLU A 175 -28.57 -18.18 -6.43
N GLN A 176 -29.22 -17.38 -5.57
CA GLN A 176 -30.48 -17.76 -4.93
C GLN A 176 -31.56 -18.08 -5.96
N THR A 177 -31.66 -17.29 -7.03
CA THR A 177 -32.62 -17.54 -8.11
C THR A 177 -32.32 -18.85 -8.83
N ILE A 178 -31.05 -19.18 -9.06
CA ILE A 178 -30.65 -20.47 -9.65
C ILE A 178 -31.04 -21.64 -8.74
N ASP A 179 -30.84 -21.52 -7.43
CA ASP A 179 -31.21 -22.57 -6.47
C ASP A 179 -32.72 -22.78 -6.41
N VAL A 180 -33.52 -21.71 -6.44
CA VAL A 180 -34.98 -21.81 -6.55
C VAL A 180 -35.38 -22.56 -7.82
N VAL A 181 -34.81 -22.20 -8.98
CA VAL A 181 -35.12 -22.86 -10.27
C VAL A 181 -34.69 -24.34 -10.28
N ARG A 182 -33.60 -24.70 -9.57
CA ARG A 182 -33.17 -26.09 -9.38
C ARG A 182 -34.12 -26.87 -8.48
N GLU A 183 -34.66 -26.25 -7.44
CA GLU A 183 -35.70 -26.87 -6.61
C GLU A 183 -37.00 -27.04 -7.40
N ASP A 184 -37.41 -26.04 -8.19
CA ASP A 184 -38.56 -26.13 -9.09
C ASP A 184 -38.39 -27.30 -10.07
N GLU A 185 -37.19 -27.51 -10.63
CA GLU A 185 -36.90 -28.66 -11.50
C GLU A 185 -37.13 -30.00 -10.78
N LYS A 186 -36.74 -30.12 -9.51
CA LYS A 186 -36.98 -31.32 -8.70
C LYS A 186 -38.49 -31.52 -8.45
N VAL A 187 -39.21 -30.44 -8.13
CA VAL A 187 -40.66 -30.48 -7.91
C VAL A 187 -41.39 -30.88 -9.18
N ILE A 188 -41.08 -30.26 -10.32
CA ILE A 188 -41.70 -30.57 -11.63
C ILE A 188 -41.48 -32.04 -11.98
N ARG A 189 -40.25 -32.56 -11.83
CA ARG A 189 -39.95 -33.99 -12.03
C ARG A 189 -40.82 -34.88 -11.14
N LYS A 190 -40.97 -34.53 -9.86
CA LYS A 190 -41.80 -35.30 -8.93
C LYS A 190 -43.28 -35.27 -9.32
N VAL A 191 -43.78 -34.12 -9.75
CA VAL A 191 -45.16 -33.98 -10.23
C VAL A 191 -45.38 -34.80 -11.50
N MET A 192 -44.42 -34.85 -12.42
CA MET A 192 -44.48 -35.72 -13.60
C MET A 192 -44.50 -37.22 -13.25
N GLU A 193 -43.69 -37.65 -12.28
CA GLU A 193 -43.73 -39.03 -11.77
C GLU A 193 -45.10 -39.38 -11.20
N LEU A 194 -45.69 -38.48 -10.40
CA LEU A 194 -47.01 -38.69 -9.81
C LEU A 194 -48.12 -38.65 -10.87
N ALA A 195 -48.06 -37.73 -11.83
CA ALA A 195 -49.01 -37.64 -12.94
C ALA A 195 -49.01 -38.91 -13.79
N ASN A 196 -47.86 -39.59 -13.88
CA ASN A 196 -47.77 -40.86 -14.59
C ASN A 196 -48.54 -42.01 -13.95
N LEU A 197 -48.80 -41.96 -12.63
CA LEU A 197 -49.56 -42.96 -11.88
C LEU A 197 -51.09 -42.79 -12.02
N ILE A 198 -51.56 -41.66 -12.56
CA ILE A 198 -52.99 -41.38 -12.73
C ILE A 198 -53.56 -42.26 -13.85
N LYS A 199 -54.68 -42.95 -13.55
CA LYS A 199 -55.44 -43.74 -14.53
C LYS A 199 -56.45 -42.84 -15.26
N GLY A 200 -56.40 -42.79 -16.59
CA GLY A 200 -57.35 -42.03 -17.42
C GLY A 200 -56.69 -41.10 -18.45
N ASN A 201 -57.45 -40.12 -18.96
CA ASN A 201 -56.96 -39.15 -19.95
C ASN A 201 -56.02 -38.11 -19.29
N LYS A 202 -54.71 -38.33 -19.42
CA LYS A 202 -53.65 -37.49 -18.84
C LYS A 202 -52.89 -36.62 -19.85
N GLU A 203 -53.24 -36.68 -21.14
CA GLU A 203 -52.47 -36.07 -22.23
C GLU A 203 -52.34 -34.54 -22.07
N LYS A 204 -53.44 -33.86 -21.73
CA LYS A 204 -53.43 -32.40 -21.52
C LYS A 204 -52.58 -31.98 -20.33
N LEU A 205 -52.63 -32.74 -19.23
CA LEU A 205 -51.85 -32.45 -18.03
C LEU A 205 -50.35 -32.67 -18.31
N MET A 206 -50.00 -33.77 -18.98
CA MET A 206 -48.62 -34.05 -19.35
C MET A 206 -48.06 -32.98 -20.30
N ALA A 207 -48.85 -32.52 -21.28
CA ALA A 207 -48.43 -31.44 -22.18
C ALA A 207 -48.06 -30.14 -21.43
N VAL A 208 -48.85 -29.75 -20.42
CA VAL A 208 -48.55 -28.56 -19.58
C VAL A 208 -47.32 -28.79 -18.70
N LEU A 209 -47.15 -29.99 -18.14
CA LEU A 209 -45.97 -30.32 -17.33
C LEU A 209 -44.69 -30.34 -18.17
N ASP A 210 -44.76 -30.83 -19.41
CA ASP A 210 -43.64 -30.83 -20.36
C ASP A 210 -43.28 -29.40 -20.79
N GLU A 211 -44.28 -28.54 -21.03
CA GLU A 211 -44.08 -27.11 -21.30
C GLU A 211 -43.41 -26.41 -20.12
N MET A 212 -43.93 -26.59 -18.90
CA MET A 212 -43.34 -26.03 -17.68
C MET A 212 -41.91 -26.54 -17.42
N ALA A 213 -41.65 -27.83 -17.68
CA ALA A 213 -40.30 -28.40 -17.60
C ALA A 213 -39.36 -27.80 -18.66
N CYS A 214 -39.84 -27.55 -19.87
CA CYS A 214 -39.08 -26.90 -20.94
C CYS A 214 -38.73 -25.46 -20.57
N GLU A 215 -39.72 -24.67 -20.13
CA GLU A 215 -39.52 -23.29 -19.69
C GLU A 215 -38.52 -23.20 -18.53
N ASN A 216 -38.65 -24.07 -17.53
CA ASN A 216 -37.73 -24.10 -16.38
C ASN A 216 -36.29 -24.43 -16.80
N ASN A 217 -36.12 -25.39 -17.73
CA ASN A 217 -34.80 -25.73 -18.27
C ASN A 217 -34.17 -24.58 -19.07
N VAL A 218 -34.96 -23.87 -19.89
CA VAL A 218 -34.49 -22.69 -20.63
C VAL A 218 -34.10 -21.58 -19.66
N ARG A 219 -34.90 -21.34 -18.62
CA ARG A 219 -34.60 -20.37 -17.57
C ARG A 219 -33.31 -20.72 -16.83
N LEU A 220 -33.14 -21.98 -16.42
CA LEU A 220 -31.93 -22.46 -15.75
C LEU A 220 -30.69 -22.31 -16.63
N ARG A 221 -30.77 -22.63 -17.92
CA ARG A 221 -29.66 -22.41 -18.87
C ARG A 221 -29.31 -20.93 -19.00
N THR A 222 -30.32 -20.08 -19.16
CA THR A 222 -30.12 -18.63 -19.29
C THR A 222 -29.41 -18.03 -18.06
N LEU A 223 -29.83 -18.43 -16.86
CA LEU A 223 -29.19 -17.99 -15.61
C LEU A 223 -27.75 -18.51 -15.48
N ASN A 224 -27.49 -19.78 -15.84
CA ASN A 224 -26.12 -20.31 -15.84
C ASN A 224 -25.23 -19.61 -16.88
N ASP A 225 -25.76 -19.28 -18.05
CA ASP A 225 -25.02 -18.54 -19.08
C ASP A 225 -24.68 -17.12 -18.59
N GLN A 226 -25.57 -16.47 -17.83
CA GLN A 226 -25.30 -15.18 -17.18
C GLN A 226 -24.15 -15.29 -16.15
N MET A 227 -24.04 -16.39 -15.42
CA MET A 227 -22.94 -16.61 -14.45
C MET A 227 -21.55 -16.65 -15.10
N VAL A 228 -21.47 -16.86 -16.41
CA VAL A 228 -20.19 -16.92 -17.15
C VAL A 228 -19.99 -15.70 -18.05
N SER A 229 -21.07 -15.10 -18.54
CA SER A 229 -21.00 -14.04 -19.57
C SER A 229 -21.32 -12.64 -19.08
N ASN A 230 -22.06 -12.49 -17.97
CA ASN A 230 -22.47 -11.17 -17.48
C ASN A 230 -21.29 -10.45 -16.80
N PRO A 231 -20.83 -9.30 -17.32
CA PRO A 231 -19.72 -8.55 -16.72
C PRO A 231 -20.04 -8.08 -15.29
N GLU A 232 -21.30 -7.77 -14.96
CA GLU A 232 -21.65 -7.33 -13.60
C GLU A 232 -21.44 -8.43 -12.54
N LEU A 233 -21.53 -9.69 -12.97
CA LEU A 233 -21.38 -10.87 -12.13
C LEU A 233 -19.96 -11.43 -12.17
N THR A 234 -19.23 -11.24 -13.28
CA THR A 234 -17.89 -11.82 -13.48
C THR A 234 -16.74 -10.85 -13.25
N THR A 235 -17.00 -9.53 -13.15
CA THR A 235 -15.95 -8.51 -12.99
C THR A 235 -15.93 -7.89 -11.60
N VAL A 236 -14.75 -7.80 -11.00
CA VAL A 236 -14.49 -6.96 -9.81
C VAL A 236 -13.79 -5.69 -10.25
N HIS A 237 -14.28 -4.55 -9.80
CA HIS A 237 -13.63 -3.26 -10.01
C HIS A 237 -12.87 -2.90 -8.73
N LEU A 238 -11.54 -2.92 -8.78
CA LEU A 238 -10.70 -2.51 -7.66
C LEU A 238 -10.41 -1.02 -7.76
N ALA A 239 -10.65 -0.27 -6.70
CA ALA A 239 -10.11 1.06 -6.52
C ALA A 239 -8.72 0.92 -5.88
N VAL A 240 -7.69 1.38 -6.59
CA VAL A 240 -6.30 1.31 -6.14
C VAL A 240 -5.78 2.72 -5.90
N ALA A 241 -5.26 2.98 -4.70
CA ALA A 241 -4.45 4.16 -4.43
C ALA A 241 -3.07 3.96 -5.09
N THR A 242 -2.82 4.69 -6.17
CA THR A 242 -1.50 4.73 -6.82
C THR A 242 -0.84 6.08 -6.58
N SER A 243 0.46 6.20 -6.90
CA SER A 243 1.14 7.50 -6.99
C SER A 243 0.48 8.47 -7.97
N ASN A 244 -0.35 7.95 -8.88
CA ASN A 244 -1.10 8.70 -9.87
C ASN A 244 -2.58 8.84 -9.50
N GLY A 245 -3.01 8.57 -8.27
CA GLY A 245 -4.38 8.78 -7.83
C GLY A 245 -5.15 7.49 -7.71
N VAL A 246 -6.47 7.63 -7.59
CA VAL A 246 -7.39 6.51 -7.54
C VAL A 246 -7.57 6.01 -8.96
N GLU A 247 -7.09 4.81 -9.22
CA GLU A 247 -7.34 4.14 -10.50
C GLU A 247 -8.27 2.97 -10.29
N THR A 248 -9.27 2.83 -11.17
CA THR A 248 -10.15 1.66 -11.16
C THR A 248 -9.57 0.59 -12.05
N VAL A 249 -9.28 -0.57 -11.47
CA VAL A 249 -8.69 -1.73 -12.15
C VAL A 249 -9.76 -2.82 -12.26
N PRO A 250 -10.33 -3.05 -13.46
CA PRO A 250 -11.29 -4.13 -13.67
C PRO A 250 -10.57 -5.47 -13.79
N LEU A 251 -10.94 -6.43 -12.94
CA LEU A 251 -10.53 -7.83 -12.99
C LEU A 251 -11.70 -8.69 -13.46
N GLU A 252 -11.60 -9.24 -14.67
CA GLU A 252 -12.62 -10.12 -15.24
C GLU A 252 -12.26 -11.58 -14.99
N PHE A 253 -13.11 -12.29 -14.25
CA PHE A 253 -12.95 -13.71 -13.95
C PHE A 253 -13.66 -14.57 -14.99
N GLY A 254 -13.23 -15.82 -15.13
CA GLY A 254 -13.86 -16.76 -16.08
C GLY A 254 -15.27 -17.22 -15.69
N SER A 255 -15.72 -16.95 -14.46
CA SER A 255 -17.07 -17.20 -13.97
C SER A 255 -17.34 -16.37 -12.72
N ALA A 256 -18.63 -16.15 -12.41
CA ALA A 256 -19.09 -15.50 -11.19
C ALA A 256 -18.67 -16.29 -9.93
N GLU A 257 -18.65 -17.63 -9.99
CA GLU A 257 -18.19 -18.48 -8.89
C GLU A 257 -16.71 -18.21 -8.56
N LYS A 258 -15.83 -18.19 -9.57
CA LYS A 258 -14.40 -17.90 -9.36
C LYS A 258 -14.17 -16.51 -8.79
N ARG A 259 -14.95 -15.54 -9.28
CA ARG A 259 -14.97 -14.19 -8.76
C ARG A 259 -15.37 -14.17 -7.29
N ALA A 260 -16.48 -14.81 -6.92
CA ALA A 260 -16.98 -14.85 -5.53
C ALA A 260 -15.97 -15.47 -4.57
N VAL A 261 -15.33 -16.57 -4.98
CA VAL A 261 -14.28 -17.24 -4.20
C VAL A 261 -13.06 -16.33 -4.01
N TRP A 262 -12.61 -15.64 -5.06
CA TRP A 262 -11.51 -14.67 -4.95
C TRP A 262 -11.88 -13.48 -4.06
N GLU A 263 -13.08 -12.92 -4.23
CA GLU A 263 -13.55 -11.75 -3.50
C GLU A 263 -13.71 -12.04 -2.00
N THR A 264 -14.18 -13.24 -1.65
CA THR A 264 -14.24 -13.72 -0.26
C THR A 264 -12.85 -13.83 0.34
N ALA A 265 -11.91 -14.49 -0.35
CA ALA A 265 -10.55 -14.62 0.13
C ALA A 265 -9.81 -13.27 0.21
N PHE A 266 -10.10 -12.32 -0.68
CA PHE A 266 -9.59 -10.96 -0.61
C PHE A 266 -10.10 -10.22 0.64
N ARG A 267 -11.40 -10.31 0.95
CA ARG A 267 -11.98 -9.72 2.17
C ARG A 267 -11.43 -10.37 3.44
N GLU A 268 -11.27 -11.67 3.45
CA GLU A 268 -10.65 -12.41 4.57
C GLU A 268 -9.20 -11.98 4.78
N ALA A 269 -8.41 -11.87 3.71
CA ALA A 269 -7.03 -11.38 3.79
C ALA A 269 -6.97 -9.94 4.32
N LYS A 270 -7.84 -9.04 3.85
CA LYS A 270 -7.90 -7.66 4.34
C LYS A 270 -8.30 -7.60 5.81
N THR A 271 -9.27 -8.42 6.23
CA THR A 271 -9.68 -8.53 7.64
C THR A 271 -8.56 -9.10 8.52
N ALA A 272 -7.85 -10.12 8.04
CA ALA A 272 -6.71 -10.72 8.74
C ALA A 272 -5.56 -9.71 8.89
N LEU A 273 -5.27 -8.91 7.86
CA LEU A 273 -4.28 -7.84 7.91
C LEU A 273 -4.64 -6.80 8.98
N ILE A 274 -5.89 -6.34 9.01
CA ILE A 274 -6.38 -5.40 10.04
C ILE A 274 -6.24 -6.01 11.44
N ASN A 275 -6.64 -7.27 11.63
CA ASN A 275 -6.51 -7.96 12.92
C ASN A 275 -5.05 -8.13 13.34
N GLN A 276 -4.15 -8.39 12.39
CA GLN A 276 -2.72 -8.45 12.65
C GLN A 276 -2.18 -7.07 13.09
N GLN A 277 -2.63 -5.98 12.45
CA GLN A 277 -2.26 -4.62 12.85
C GLN A 277 -2.80 -4.26 14.24
N ILE A 278 -4.00 -4.71 14.60
CA ILE A 278 -4.60 -4.48 15.93
C ILE A 278 -3.90 -5.30 17.02
N SER A 279 -3.54 -6.54 16.72
CA SER A 279 -2.85 -7.44 17.66
C SER A 279 -1.35 -7.19 17.76
N ALA A 280 -0.79 -6.39 16.83
CA ALA A 280 0.60 -5.97 16.89
C ALA A 280 0.90 -5.30 18.25
N PRO A 281 2.07 -5.55 18.83
CA PRO A 281 2.44 -4.90 20.08
C PRO A 281 2.34 -3.37 19.89
N PRO A 282 1.77 -2.64 20.87
CA PRO A 282 1.56 -1.22 20.73
C PRO A 282 2.89 -0.53 20.43
N ALA A 283 2.86 0.44 19.52
CA ALA A 283 4.03 1.23 19.16
C ALA A 283 4.65 1.79 20.44
N LYS A 284 5.91 1.42 20.71
CA LYS A 284 6.65 1.94 21.86
C LYS A 284 7.12 3.34 21.51
N ILE A 285 6.67 4.34 22.25
CA ILE A 285 7.20 5.69 22.11
C ILE A 285 8.63 5.65 22.66
N LYS A 286 9.59 5.99 21.81
CA LYS A 286 10.98 6.13 22.22
C LYS A 286 11.35 7.61 22.21
N ALA A 287 11.83 8.10 23.34
CA ALA A 287 12.41 9.44 23.43
C ALA A 287 13.86 9.39 22.94
N VAL A 288 14.20 10.27 22.00
CA VAL A 288 15.58 10.46 21.53
C VAL A 288 16.02 11.86 21.93
N ILE A 289 17.12 11.96 22.66
CA ILE A 289 17.66 13.24 23.10
C ILE A 289 18.63 13.77 22.04
N ALA A 290 18.37 14.99 21.57
CA ALA A 290 19.28 15.69 20.70
C ALA A 290 20.40 16.34 21.52
N HIS A 291 21.65 15.92 21.28
CA HIS A 291 22.81 16.37 22.04
C HIS A 291 23.33 17.77 21.66
N GLN A 292 22.77 18.41 20.63
CA GLN A 292 23.24 19.70 20.09
C GLN A 292 22.10 20.68 19.78
N THR A 293 21.07 20.73 20.62
CA THR A 293 19.99 21.72 20.49
C THR A 293 20.31 22.98 21.27
N ARG A 294 19.90 24.13 20.72
CA ARG A 294 19.87 25.40 21.44
C ARG A 294 18.58 25.50 22.24
N ALA A 295 18.60 26.22 23.35
CA ALA A 295 17.39 26.51 24.12
C ALA A 295 16.40 27.33 23.27
N GLY A 296 15.10 27.04 23.42
CA GLY A 296 14.04 27.76 22.72
C GLY A 296 13.63 27.19 21.35
N LEU A 297 14.34 26.19 20.83
CA LEU A 297 13.96 25.50 19.59
C LEU A 297 12.65 24.73 19.75
N GLN A 298 11.71 24.95 18.82
CA GLN A 298 10.47 24.20 18.71
C GLN A 298 10.44 23.43 17.38
N LEU A 299 9.93 22.20 17.39
CA LEU A 299 9.74 21.42 16.17
C LEU A 299 8.79 22.15 15.23
N SER A 300 9.20 22.31 13.97
CA SER A 300 8.43 23.08 12.98
C SER A 300 8.05 22.25 11.75
N ALA A 301 8.94 21.40 11.25
CA ALA A 301 8.65 20.52 10.12
C ALA A 301 9.42 19.20 10.23
N ALA A 302 8.98 18.19 9.49
CA ALA A 302 9.69 16.92 9.36
C ALA A 302 9.47 16.35 7.97
N THR A 303 10.45 15.62 7.45
CA THR A 303 10.29 14.88 6.19
C THR A 303 11.11 13.61 6.17
N VAL A 304 10.63 12.60 5.46
CA VAL A 304 11.30 11.31 5.30
C VAL A 304 12.15 11.36 4.05
N VAL A 305 13.44 11.05 4.19
CA VAL A 305 14.41 11.06 3.11
C VAL A 305 14.81 9.61 2.83
N PRO A 306 14.61 9.09 1.61
CA PRO A 306 15.06 7.76 1.23
C PRO A 306 16.54 7.55 1.56
N GLY A 307 16.88 6.32 1.97
CA GLY A 307 18.26 5.96 2.24
C GLY A 307 19.13 6.00 0.98
N LYS A 308 20.45 6.02 1.15
CA LYS A 308 21.41 6.13 0.03
C LYS A 308 21.38 4.92 -0.91
N ARG A 309 20.96 3.76 -0.40
CA ARG A 309 20.77 2.51 -1.14
C ARG A 309 19.29 2.12 -1.13
N PRO A 310 18.78 1.41 -2.17
CA PRO A 310 17.41 0.90 -2.19
C PRO A 310 17.04 0.09 -0.94
N ASP A 311 18.01 -0.66 -0.40
CA ASP A 311 17.81 -1.55 0.76
C ASP A 311 18.11 -0.87 2.11
N SER A 312 18.55 0.40 2.10
CA SER A 312 18.87 1.12 3.34
C SER A 312 17.64 1.74 3.98
N THR A 313 17.58 1.71 5.31
CA THR A 313 16.50 2.36 6.07
C THR A 313 16.45 3.86 5.75
N PRO A 314 15.27 4.45 5.63
CA PRO A 314 15.14 5.88 5.38
C PRO A 314 15.65 6.71 6.57
N TYR A 315 16.09 7.92 6.27
CA TYR A 315 16.40 8.94 7.27
C TYR A 315 15.18 9.81 7.53
N ILE A 316 15.11 10.40 8.72
CA ILE A 316 14.12 11.44 9.04
C ILE A 316 14.86 12.75 9.25
N TRP A 317 14.52 13.77 8.48
CA TRP A 317 15.01 15.12 8.67
C TRP A 317 13.99 15.88 9.51
N LEU A 318 14.40 16.26 10.72
CA LEU A 318 13.60 17.04 11.67
C LEU A 318 14.08 18.48 11.64
N PHE A 319 13.14 19.42 11.52
CA PHE A 319 13.42 20.84 11.55
C PHE A 319 12.87 21.43 12.83
N ALA A 320 13.68 22.24 13.50
CA ALA A 320 13.30 23.00 14.67
C ALA A 320 13.74 24.44 14.50
N SER A 321 12.95 25.38 15.01
CA SER A 321 13.24 26.82 14.89
C SER A 321 12.93 27.55 16.20
N ASP A 322 13.63 28.66 16.46
CA ASP A 322 13.46 29.51 17.66
C ASP A 322 12.83 30.88 17.34
N GLY A 323 12.28 31.05 16.13
CA GLY A 323 11.77 32.32 15.62
C GLY A 323 12.81 33.17 14.87
N PHE A 324 14.10 32.87 15.01
CA PHE A 324 15.19 33.64 14.41
C PHE A 324 16.14 32.79 13.58
N SER A 325 16.23 31.49 13.85
CA SER A 325 17.09 30.57 13.13
C SER A 325 16.49 29.17 13.11
N GLY A 326 16.76 28.45 12.02
CA GLY A 326 16.41 27.05 11.88
C GLY A 326 17.56 26.13 12.26
N GLN A 327 17.24 24.93 12.71
CA GLN A 327 18.13 23.80 12.86
C GLN A 327 17.51 22.58 12.20
N VAL A 328 18.33 21.79 11.52
CA VAL A 328 17.97 20.46 11.01
C VAL A 328 18.71 19.39 11.80
N ALA A 329 17.99 18.34 12.20
CA ALA A 329 18.53 17.13 12.79
C ALA A 329 18.23 15.93 11.87
N VAL A 330 19.24 15.16 11.52
CA VAL A 330 19.11 13.95 10.70
C VAL A 330 19.08 12.74 11.62
N VAL A 331 17.97 12.01 11.61
CA VAL A 331 17.75 10.79 12.40
C VAL A 331 17.91 9.57 11.50
N SER A 332 18.77 8.64 11.89
CA SER A 332 18.94 7.33 11.25
C SER A 332 18.15 6.26 11.99
N LEU A 333 17.64 5.28 11.24
CA LEU A 333 16.90 4.12 11.73
C LEU A 333 17.63 2.78 11.48
N GLU A 334 18.89 2.83 11.03
CA GLU A 334 19.62 1.68 10.47
C GLU A 334 19.84 0.54 11.49
N SER A 335 20.00 0.88 12.77
CA SER A 335 20.15 -0.10 13.86
C SER A 335 18.82 -0.54 14.51
N GLY A 336 17.68 -0.19 13.92
CA GLY A 336 16.33 -0.39 14.49
C GLY A 336 15.97 0.59 15.62
N ASP A 337 16.98 1.15 16.28
CA ASP A 337 16.85 2.21 17.27
C ASP A 337 17.11 3.59 16.64
N PRO A 338 16.17 4.57 16.75
CA PRO A 338 16.36 5.91 16.20
C PRO A 338 17.51 6.63 16.89
N CYS A 339 18.47 7.11 16.11
CA CYS A 339 19.63 7.86 16.60
C CYS A 339 19.84 9.13 15.77
N ILE A 340 20.26 10.21 16.42
CA ILE A 340 20.57 11.47 15.73
C ILE A 340 22.00 11.39 15.21
N GLU A 341 22.15 11.37 13.90
CA GLU A 341 23.45 11.29 13.22
C GLU A 341 24.12 12.66 13.14
N SER A 342 23.33 13.72 12.91
CA SER A 342 23.87 15.07 12.79
C SER A 342 22.83 16.14 13.13
N CYS A 343 23.31 17.29 13.61
CA CYS A 343 22.55 18.51 13.79
C CYS A 343 23.28 19.68 13.14
N SER A 344 22.58 20.48 12.34
CA SER A 344 23.16 21.61 11.61
C SER A 344 22.22 22.82 11.62
N GLY A 345 22.78 24.03 11.73
CA GLY A 345 22.00 25.26 11.56
C GLY A 345 21.59 25.47 10.10
N ILE A 346 20.37 25.97 9.88
CA ILE A 346 19.81 26.26 8.56
C ILE A 346 19.17 27.65 8.55
N GLY A 347 19.70 28.53 7.69
CA GLY A 347 19.19 29.89 7.51
C GLY A 347 19.23 30.77 8.77
N ASN A 348 18.72 31.98 8.62
CA ASN A 348 18.52 32.95 9.71
C ASN A 348 17.03 33.31 9.82
N ALA A 349 16.16 32.32 9.60
CA ALA A 349 14.70 32.47 9.64
C ALA A 349 14.06 31.17 10.12
N THR A 350 12.83 31.26 10.60
CA THR A 350 12.03 30.10 11.01
C THR A 350 11.73 29.21 9.81
N VAL A 351 12.09 27.93 9.90
CA VAL A 351 11.67 26.92 8.92
C VAL A 351 10.21 26.57 9.16
N THR A 352 9.35 26.74 8.15
CA THR A 352 7.90 26.55 8.27
C THR A 352 7.41 25.27 7.60
N ALA A 353 8.09 24.82 6.55
CA ALA A 353 7.69 23.66 5.78
C ALA A 353 8.89 22.96 5.16
N ALA A 354 8.81 21.63 5.03
CA ALA A 354 9.81 20.86 4.32
C ALA A 354 9.18 19.67 3.60
N CYS A 355 9.73 19.30 2.45
CA CYS A 355 9.26 18.16 1.68
C CYS A 355 10.40 17.51 0.91
N THR A 356 10.51 16.18 1.01
CA THR A 356 11.34 15.38 0.12
C THR A 356 10.71 15.29 -1.27
N VAL A 357 11.50 15.61 -2.28
CA VAL A 357 11.12 15.65 -3.69
C VAL A 357 11.92 14.60 -4.44
N PRO A 358 11.27 13.52 -4.92
CA PRO A 358 11.90 12.49 -5.73
C PRO A 358 12.45 13.06 -7.05
N PRO A 359 13.44 12.38 -7.66
CA PRO A 359 13.99 12.82 -8.93
C PRO A 359 12.96 12.76 -10.06
N SER A 360 13.06 13.70 -10.99
CA SER A 360 12.17 13.78 -12.16
C SER A 360 12.40 12.57 -13.09
N PRO A 361 11.34 11.88 -13.54
CA PRO A 361 11.48 10.75 -14.46
C PRO A 361 11.99 11.24 -15.82
N ARG A 362 13.23 10.86 -16.18
CA ARG A 362 13.81 11.17 -17.50
C ARG A 362 12.91 10.61 -18.62
N LYS A 363 12.35 11.47 -19.48
CA LYS A 363 11.81 11.04 -20.78
C LYS A 363 12.99 10.60 -21.66
N ARG A 364 13.25 9.30 -21.76
CA ARG A 364 14.30 8.74 -22.64
C ARG A 364 14.04 9.23 -24.08
N LYS A 365 14.99 9.97 -24.68
CA LYS A 365 14.98 10.23 -26.13
C LYS A 365 15.08 8.87 -26.85
N PRO A 366 14.24 8.58 -27.85
CA PRO A 366 14.37 7.35 -28.62
C PRO A 366 15.73 7.37 -29.32
N ARG A 367 16.56 6.35 -29.06
CA ARG A 367 17.81 6.12 -29.81
C ARG A 367 17.44 5.97 -31.29
N LYS A 368 18.01 6.81 -32.16
CA LYS A 368 17.95 6.62 -33.61
C LYS A 368 18.73 5.34 -33.94
N SER A 369 18.04 4.20 -34.05
CA SER A 369 18.60 3.06 -34.80
C SER A 369 18.50 3.39 -36.29
N ARG A 370 19.59 3.12 -37.00
CA ARG A 370 19.78 3.47 -38.39
C ARG A 370 19.71 2.18 -39.21
N SER A 371 18.53 1.83 -39.74
CA SER A 371 18.38 1.10 -41.02
C SER A 371 16.92 0.72 -41.34
N GLN A 372 16.43 1.35 -42.42
CA GLN A 372 15.60 0.85 -43.54
C GLN A 372 14.24 0.13 -43.32
N SER A 373 13.23 0.82 -43.86
CA SER A 373 12.02 0.38 -44.58
C SER A 373 11.01 -0.53 -43.86
N GLN A 374 9.86 0.03 -43.48
CA GLN A 374 8.64 0.04 -44.29
C GLN A 374 7.69 1.11 -43.74
N LYS A 375 7.11 1.94 -44.62
CA LYS A 375 6.15 3.00 -44.29
C LYS A 375 4.78 2.41 -43.96
N SER A 376 4.15 2.84 -42.87
CA SER A 376 2.79 3.45 -42.87
C SER A 376 2.22 3.61 -41.45
N LEU A 377 1.76 4.84 -41.15
CA LEU A 377 0.73 5.21 -40.16
C LEU A 377 1.00 4.89 -38.66
N ASP A 378 1.40 5.90 -37.89
CA ASP A 378 0.48 6.48 -36.89
C ASP A 378 1.08 7.72 -36.19
N ARG A 379 0.39 8.84 -36.42
CA ARG A 379 0.52 10.11 -35.72
C ARG A 379 -0.76 10.20 -34.86
N LEU A 380 -0.61 10.57 -33.58
CA LEU A 380 -1.64 10.91 -32.58
C LEU A 380 -2.00 9.79 -31.59
N ALA A 381 -1.43 9.87 -30.38
CA ALA A 381 -2.15 9.94 -29.09
C ALA A 381 -1.14 9.81 -27.94
N ARG A 382 -0.64 10.96 -27.48
CA ARG A 382 0.11 11.09 -26.24
C ARG A 382 -0.87 11.06 -25.07
N THR A 383 -1.01 9.90 -24.45
CA THR A 383 -1.48 9.77 -23.05
C THR A 383 -0.67 8.64 -22.42
N GLU A 384 0.26 8.96 -21.53
CA GLU A 384 1.08 7.99 -20.79
C GLU A 384 0.34 7.54 -19.51
N THR A 385 -0.61 6.60 -19.63
CA THR A 385 -1.07 5.74 -18.53
C THR A 385 -0.10 4.60 -18.19
N PHE A 386 -0.03 4.34 -16.88
CA PHE A 386 0.51 3.25 -16.04
C PHE A 386 1.32 2.04 -16.61
N PHE A 387 1.19 1.64 -17.88
CA PHE A 387 1.56 0.29 -18.33
C PHE A 387 3.01 0.04 -18.78
N ASP A 388 3.94 1.00 -18.70
CA ASP A 388 5.32 0.80 -19.24
C ASP A 388 6.47 1.28 -18.33
N ARG A 389 6.23 1.61 -17.06
CA ARG A 389 7.30 1.99 -16.12
C ARG A 389 7.52 0.89 -15.09
N ASN A 390 8.35 -0.08 -15.47
CA ASN A 390 9.44 -0.64 -14.64
C ASN A 390 10.00 -1.89 -15.33
N SER A 391 11.06 -1.70 -16.12
CA SER A 391 11.82 -2.78 -16.73
C SER A 391 13.14 -2.21 -17.25
N SER A 392 14.15 -2.10 -16.40
CA SER A 392 15.58 -2.35 -16.72
C SER A 392 16.43 -1.87 -15.55
N GLY A 393 17.03 -2.81 -14.82
CA GLY A 393 18.20 -2.54 -14.02
C GLY A 393 19.39 -2.29 -14.93
N GLU A 394 20.20 -1.28 -14.62
CA GLU A 394 21.55 -1.15 -15.13
C GLU A 394 22.46 -0.61 -14.02
N SER A 395 23.45 -1.43 -13.69
CA SER A 395 24.68 -1.10 -12.98
C SER A 395 25.56 -0.17 -13.83
N SER A 396 26.10 0.90 -13.25
CA SER A 396 27.49 1.32 -13.48
C SER A 396 27.87 2.45 -12.52
N GLU A 397 29.00 2.29 -11.87
CA GLU A 397 29.73 3.30 -11.11
C GLU A 397 30.31 4.37 -12.05
N SER A 398 30.16 5.64 -11.66
CA SER A 398 31.07 6.74 -12.01
C SER A 398 30.71 7.95 -11.13
N ASP A 399 31.65 8.35 -10.28
CA ASP A 399 31.62 9.59 -9.50
C ASP A 399 31.67 10.81 -10.43
N ASP A 400 30.53 11.45 -10.68
CA ASP A 400 30.44 12.78 -11.31
C ASP A 400 29.42 13.63 -10.53
N ASP A 401 29.91 14.70 -9.91
CA ASP A 401 29.31 15.50 -8.83
C ASP A 401 28.16 16.45 -9.28
N SER A 402 27.45 16.13 -10.36
CA SER A 402 26.24 16.87 -10.77
C SER A 402 25.33 16.04 -11.67
N SER A 403 24.78 14.95 -11.13
CA SER A 403 23.85 14.09 -11.88
C SER A 403 22.39 14.61 -11.77
N PRO A 404 21.71 14.94 -12.90
CA PRO A 404 20.28 15.26 -12.87
C PRO A 404 19.50 13.96 -12.63
N GLY A 405 19.12 13.73 -11.38
CA GLY A 405 18.42 12.50 -10.98
C GLY A 405 18.50 12.12 -9.50
N GLN A 406 18.96 13.02 -8.61
CA GLN A 406 19.04 12.75 -7.18
C GLN A 406 17.80 13.31 -6.44
N THR A 407 17.41 12.63 -5.37
CA THR A 407 16.34 13.08 -4.47
C THR A 407 16.77 14.38 -3.77
N THR A 408 15.87 15.36 -3.73
CA THR A 408 16.12 16.66 -3.09
C THR A 408 15.16 16.87 -1.93
N VAL A 409 15.50 17.77 -1.01
CA VAL A 409 14.68 18.22 0.11
C VAL A 409 14.47 19.71 -0.06
N TRP A 410 13.21 20.12 -0.16
CA TRP A 410 12.81 21.51 -0.30
C TRP A 410 12.40 22.05 1.07
N ILE A 411 12.94 23.20 1.45
CA ILE A 411 12.82 23.76 2.80
C ILE A 411 12.39 25.22 2.69
N GLY A 412 11.18 25.51 3.14
CA GLY A 412 10.61 26.86 3.14
C GLY A 412 10.74 27.55 4.50
N ASN A 413 10.87 28.88 4.48
CA ASN A 413 10.94 29.70 5.68
C ASN A 413 9.92 30.86 5.71
N GLU A 414 9.86 31.55 6.85
CA GLU A 414 8.99 32.73 7.06
C GLU A 414 9.37 33.93 6.18
N ASP A 415 10.60 34.00 5.68
CA ASP A 415 11.05 35.10 4.79
C ASP A 415 10.63 34.89 3.32
N GLY A 416 9.97 33.77 3.01
CA GLY A 416 9.60 33.43 1.62
C GLY A 416 10.73 32.80 0.82
N GLU A 417 11.83 32.39 1.45
CA GLU A 417 12.90 31.65 0.80
C GLU A 417 12.59 30.15 0.80
N VAL A 418 12.87 29.48 -0.33
CA VAL A 418 12.80 28.03 -0.48
C VAL A 418 14.18 27.50 -0.86
N PHE A 419 14.83 26.80 0.06
CA PHE A 419 16.11 26.14 -0.15
C PHE A 419 15.89 24.76 -0.78
N VAL A 420 16.65 24.44 -1.81
CA VAL A 420 16.67 23.11 -2.43
C VAL A 420 17.99 22.44 -2.09
N VAL A 421 17.94 21.42 -1.24
CA VAL A 421 19.12 20.69 -0.74
C VAL A 421 19.10 19.26 -1.26
N ASN A 422 20.25 18.73 -1.62
CA ASN A 422 20.34 17.33 -2.02
C ASN A 422 20.23 16.39 -0.81
N SER A 423 19.51 15.28 -0.95
CA SER A 423 19.36 14.27 0.10
C SER A 423 20.70 13.67 0.58
N THR A 424 21.70 13.64 -0.29
CA THR A 424 23.02 13.04 0.01
C THR A 424 24.01 14.02 0.64
N GLU A 425 23.73 15.33 0.53
CA GLU A 425 24.59 16.38 1.06
C GLU A 425 24.34 16.58 2.55
N ARG A 426 25.43 16.82 3.30
CA ARG A 426 25.29 17.31 4.67
C ARG A 426 24.80 18.73 4.61
N VAL A 427 23.66 19.01 5.26
CA VAL A 427 23.19 20.38 5.45
C VAL A 427 24.28 21.14 6.20
N ARG A 428 24.99 22.03 5.50
CA ARG A 428 26.04 22.90 6.05
C ARG A 428 25.58 24.34 5.88
N THR A 429 26.00 25.21 6.79
CA THR A 429 25.75 26.67 6.82
C THR A 429 26.18 27.43 5.56
N ARG A 430 26.80 26.78 4.57
CA ARG A 430 27.23 27.35 3.28
C ARG A 430 26.57 26.71 2.04
N ALA A 431 25.55 25.87 2.19
CA ALA A 431 24.81 25.30 1.06
C ALA A 431 23.87 26.35 0.42
N ARG A 432 24.44 27.30 -0.34
CA ARG A 432 23.71 28.30 -1.15
C ARG A 432 23.63 27.89 -2.61
N GLU A 433 23.34 26.64 -2.92
CA GLU A 433 23.39 26.24 -4.34
C GLU A 433 22.11 26.59 -5.10
N ARG A 434 20.92 26.51 -4.48
CA ARG A 434 19.65 26.85 -5.16
C ARG A 434 18.59 27.36 -4.18
N VAL A 435 18.17 28.62 -4.34
CA VAL A 435 17.15 29.27 -3.49
C VAL A 435 16.12 29.96 -4.38
N ALA A 436 14.85 29.61 -4.22
CA ALA A 436 13.75 30.40 -4.78
C ALA A 436 13.35 31.50 -3.78
N ARG A 437 13.09 32.71 -4.26
CA ARG A 437 12.64 33.84 -3.44
C ARG A 437 11.20 34.19 -3.79
N LEU A 438 10.31 33.98 -2.84
CA LEU A 438 8.87 34.19 -2.99
C LEU A 438 8.45 35.48 -2.27
N PRO A 439 7.34 36.11 -2.72
CA PRO A 439 6.92 37.40 -2.19
C PRO A 439 6.33 37.35 -0.77
N TYR A 440 5.97 36.17 -0.28
CA TYR A 440 5.30 35.97 1.01
C TYR A 440 5.89 34.77 1.76
N PRO A 441 5.74 34.73 3.10
CA PRO A 441 6.12 33.59 3.93
C PRO A 441 5.62 32.25 3.37
N VAL A 442 6.48 31.24 3.37
CA VAL A 442 6.09 29.87 3.02
C VAL A 442 5.29 29.28 4.17
N THR A 443 4.16 28.63 3.87
CA THR A 443 3.30 28.00 4.89
C THR A 443 3.21 26.49 4.75
N ALA A 444 3.34 25.95 3.54
CA ALA A 444 3.34 24.51 3.29
C ALA A 444 4.06 24.18 1.98
N ILE A 445 4.66 22.99 1.90
CA ILE A 445 5.31 22.46 0.70
C ILE A 445 4.91 20.99 0.55
N THR A 446 4.58 20.57 -0.67
CA THR A 446 4.42 19.15 -0.99
C THR A 446 4.83 18.86 -2.44
N CYS A 447 5.23 17.63 -2.72
CA CYS A 447 5.45 17.14 -4.08
C CYS A 447 4.24 16.33 -4.53
N VAL A 448 3.70 16.62 -5.72
CA VAL A 448 2.59 15.86 -6.32
C VAL A 448 2.84 15.67 -7.81
N ALA A 449 2.74 14.42 -8.28
CA ALA A 449 2.86 14.07 -9.71
C ALA A 449 4.11 14.65 -10.42
N GLY A 450 5.25 14.70 -9.71
CA GLY A 450 6.51 15.21 -10.25
C GLY A 450 6.63 16.74 -10.30
N ASN A 451 5.69 17.48 -9.73
CA ASN A 451 5.77 18.93 -9.51
C ASN A 451 5.86 19.22 -8.02
N VAL A 452 6.45 20.36 -7.66
CA VAL A 452 6.46 20.84 -6.26
C VAL A 452 5.46 21.97 -6.10
N TYR A 453 4.57 21.82 -5.13
CA TYR A 453 3.58 22.82 -4.77
C TYR A 453 4.03 23.52 -3.49
N VAL A 454 4.14 24.84 -3.55
CA VAL A 454 4.52 25.69 -2.43
C VAL A 454 3.38 26.67 -2.16
N ALA A 455 2.85 26.62 -0.95
CA ALA A 455 1.88 27.60 -0.48
C ALA A 455 2.59 28.74 0.24
N THR A 456 2.17 29.96 -0.07
CA THR A 456 2.64 31.17 0.60
C THR A 456 1.47 32.02 1.04
N ALA A 457 1.57 32.69 2.18
CA ALA A 457 0.49 33.52 2.68
C ALA A 457 0.99 34.81 3.33
N SER A 458 0.22 35.87 3.13
CA SER A 458 0.26 37.11 3.91
C SER A 458 -1.12 37.34 4.53
N PRO A 459 -1.27 38.35 5.42
CA PRO A 459 -2.57 38.66 6.02
C PRO A 459 -3.70 38.95 5.02
N THR A 460 -3.37 39.29 3.76
CA THR A 460 -4.36 39.69 2.74
C THR A 460 -4.34 38.83 1.48
N LYS A 461 -3.34 37.96 1.31
CA LYS A 461 -3.17 37.19 0.08
C LYS A 461 -2.66 35.78 0.36
N VAL A 462 -3.30 34.81 -0.26
CA VAL A 462 -2.89 33.40 -0.25
C VAL A 462 -2.51 33.04 -1.68
N GLN A 463 -1.38 32.36 -1.86
CA GLN A 463 -0.94 31.87 -3.16
C GLN A 463 -0.53 30.41 -3.07
N LEU A 464 -0.87 29.66 -4.10
CA LEU A 464 -0.36 28.32 -4.35
C LEU A 464 0.46 28.34 -5.64
N LEU A 465 1.74 28.01 -5.52
CA LEU A 465 2.72 28.06 -6.60
C LEU A 465 3.14 26.64 -6.99
N ARG A 466 3.23 26.38 -8.29
CA ARG A 466 3.66 25.10 -8.86
C ARG A 466 5.00 25.28 -9.56
N PHE A 467 6.01 24.62 -9.02
CA PHE A 467 7.34 24.47 -9.60
C PHE A 467 7.39 23.20 -10.44
N PHE A 468 8.06 23.29 -11.58
CA PHE A 468 8.19 22.21 -12.55
C PHE A 468 9.65 22.06 -12.96
N THR A 469 9.98 20.90 -13.53
CA THR A 469 11.31 20.68 -14.11
C THR A 469 11.35 21.14 -15.56
N SER A 470 12.40 21.90 -15.90
CA SER A 470 12.75 22.27 -17.26
C SER A 470 13.16 21.06 -18.11
N THR A 471 13.30 21.26 -19.42
CA THR A 471 13.53 20.14 -20.37
C THR A 471 14.88 19.43 -20.19
N ASP A 472 15.80 20.06 -19.47
CA ASP A 472 17.10 19.56 -19.05
C ASP A 472 17.05 18.79 -17.71
N GLY A 473 15.89 18.76 -17.04
CA GLY A 473 15.68 18.10 -15.75
C GLY A 473 16.04 18.94 -14.54
N THR A 474 16.36 20.23 -14.71
CA THR A 474 16.57 21.16 -13.58
C THR A 474 15.25 21.78 -13.14
N TRP A 475 15.15 22.13 -11.85
CA TRP A 475 13.99 22.85 -11.32
C TRP A 475 13.97 24.31 -11.76
N GLU A 476 12.84 24.76 -12.30
CA GLU A 476 12.59 26.15 -12.64
C GLU A 476 12.18 26.92 -11.37
N LEU A 477 13.13 27.65 -10.75
CA LEU A 477 12.93 28.30 -9.46
C LEU A 477 12.48 29.77 -9.54
N ASP A 478 12.77 30.44 -10.65
CA ASP A 478 12.55 31.88 -10.79
C ASP A 478 11.13 32.23 -11.24
N SER A 479 10.47 31.30 -11.96
CA SER A 479 9.19 31.55 -12.61
C SER A 479 8.12 30.48 -12.31
N PRO A 480 7.76 30.26 -11.02
CA PRO A 480 6.75 29.27 -10.68
C PRO A 480 5.36 29.64 -11.22
N ALA A 481 4.61 28.64 -11.66
CA ALA A 481 3.24 28.84 -12.15
C ALA A 481 2.27 29.05 -10.98
N THR A 482 1.45 30.09 -11.01
CA THR A 482 0.39 30.27 -10.01
C THR A 482 -0.80 29.36 -10.29
N VAL A 483 -1.23 28.60 -9.29
CA VAL A 483 -2.41 27.72 -9.35
C VAL A 483 -3.64 28.53 -8.93
N ALA A 484 -4.66 28.56 -9.78
CA ALA A 484 -5.90 29.28 -9.48
C ALA A 484 -6.69 28.60 -8.35
N HIS A 485 -7.12 29.38 -7.35
CA HIS A 485 -7.97 28.93 -6.24
C HIS A 485 -8.81 30.09 -5.68
N SER A 486 -9.82 29.77 -4.87
CA SER A 486 -10.70 30.74 -4.19
C SER A 486 -10.45 30.88 -2.68
N LEU A 487 -9.38 30.25 -2.17
CA LEU A 487 -9.03 30.25 -0.74
C LEU A 487 -8.70 31.65 -0.22
N LEU A 488 -9.25 31.96 0.96
CA LEU A 488 -9.01 33.22 1.69
C LEU A 488 -8.16 33.03 2.95
N GLN A 489 -8.09 31.81 3.48
CA GLN A 489 -7.29 31.47 4.66
C GLN A 489 -5.97 30.82 4.23
N PRO A 490 -4.89 30.97 5.02
CA PRO A 490 -3.61 30.35 4.70
C PRO A 490 -3.72 28.83 4.58
N ILE A 491 -2.95 28.27 3.65
CA ILE A 491 -2.81 26.82 3.51
C ILE A 491 -1.77 26.36 4.52
N LEU A 492 -2.17 25.56 5.51
CA LEU A 492 -1.30 25.21 6.66
C LEU A 492 -0.69 23.81 6.54
N ALA A 493 -1.31 22.91 5.78
CA ALA A 493 -0.77 21.59 5.51
C ALA A 493 -1.18 21.13 4.11
N MET A 494 -0.31 20.36 3.48
CA MET A 494 -0.57 19.74 2.17
C MET A 494 0.01 18.33 2.15
N CYS A 495 -0.64 17.44 1.42
CA CYS A 495 -0.14 16.10 1.19
C CYS A 495 -0.53 15.58 -0.20
N GLN A 496 0.16 14.54 -0.63
CA GLN A 496 -0.16 13.82 -1.85
C GLN A 496 -1.00 12.59 -1.50
N VAL A 497 -2.14 12.41 -2.18
CA VAL A 497 -2.78 11.10 -2.32
C VAL A 497 -2.92 10.81 -3.81
N GLY A 498 -1.89 10.16 -4.33
CA GLY A 498 -1.76 9.93 -5.75
C GLY A 498 -1.66 11.19 -6.60
N ARG A 499 -2.51 11.40 -7.63
CA ARG A 499 -2.52 12.64 -8.45
C ARG A 499 -3.21 13.81 -7.75
N ARG A 500 -3.87 13.57 -6.61
CA ARG A 500 -4.63 14.59 -5.90
C ARG A 500 -3.72 15.33 -4.94
N LEU A 501 -3.72 16.65 -5.09
CA LEU A 501 -3.18 17.57 -4.09
C LEU A 501 -4.28 17.79 -3.05
N ILE A 502 -4.02 17.36 -1.83
CA ILE A 502 -4.91 17.60 -0.70
C ILE A 502 -4.29 18.68 0.16
N LEU A 503 -5.09 19.66 0.56
CA LEU A 503 -4.62 20.78 1.37
C LEU A 503 -5.66 21.20 2.41
N THR A 504 -5.18 21.83 3.48
CA THR A 504 -6.03 22.37 4.55
C THR A 504 -6.01 23.89 4.52
N SER A 505 -7.20 24.51 4.62
CA SER A 505 -7.36 25.96 4.70
C SER A 505 -8.53 26.29 5.61
N GLY A 506 -8.26 26.97 6.73
CA GLY A 506 -9.28 27.19 7.76
C GLY A 506 -9.80 25.87 8.34
N HIS A 507 -11.12 25.69 8.39
CA HIS A 507 -11.77 24.49 8.92
C HIS A 507 -12.00 23.39 7.86
N GLN A 508 -11.60 23.65 6.62
CA GLN A 508 -11.94 22.85 5.45
C GLN A 508 -10.73 22.11 4.88
N LEU A 509 -11.02 20.95 4.30
CA LEU A 509 -10.14 20.18 3.45
C LEU A 509 -10.52 20.40 1.99
N HIS A 510 -9.53 20.72 1.16
CA HIS A 510 -9.69 20.96 -0.27
C HIS A 510 -8.87 19.95 -1.06
N VAL A 511 -9.39 19.55 -2.22
CA VAL A 511 -8.75 18.58 -3.10
C VAL A 511 -8.73 19.12 -4.52
N MET A 512 -7.58 18.98 -5.17
CA MET A 512 -7.38 19.34 -6.57
C MET A 512 -6.75 18.18 -7.32
N ASP A 513 -7.35 17.79 -8.45
CA ASP A 513 -6.70 16.91 -9.42
C ASP A 513 -5.67 17.71 -10.24
N THR A 514 -4.42 17.27 -10.22
CA THR A 514 -3.29 17.98 -10.83
C THR A 514 -3.25 17.93 -12.35
N GLU A 515 -3.91 16.97 -13.00
CA GLU A 515 -3.93 16.88 -14.48
C GLU A 515 -4.96 17.85 -15.09
N GLY A 516 -6.15 17.92 -14.49
CA GLY A 516 -7.21 18.83 -14.92
C GLY A 516 -7.15 20.22 -14.27
N SER A 517 -6.38 20.38 -13.18
CA SER A 517 -6.45 21.55 -12.29
C SER A 517 -7.89 21.85 -11.84
N VAL A 518 -8.68 20.79 -11.64
CA VAL A 518 -10.08 20.87 -11.23
C VAL A 518 -10.14 20.68 -9.72
N TRP A 519 -10.84 21.59 -9.04
CA TRP A 519 -11.08 21.54 -7.61
C TRP A 519 -12.35 20.75 -7.31
N GLU A 520 -12.26 19.83 -6.36
CA GLU A 520 -13.42 19.12 -5.81
C GLU A 520 -14.14 20.02 -4.78
N LYS A 521 -15.36 19.62 -4.39
CA LYS A 521 -16.11 20.34 -3.36
C LYS A 521 -15.39 20.24 -2.01
N PRO A 522 -15.14 21.35 -1.29
CA PRO A 522 -14.49 21.31 0.01
C PRO A 522 -15.34 20.60 1.05
N VAL A 523 -14.67 20.02 2.05
CA VAL A 523 -15.30 19.30 3.16
C VAL A 523 -14.90 19.94 4.49
N ASP A 524 -15.90 20.23 5.31
CA ASP A 524 -15.71 20.71 6.69
C ASP A 524 -15.28 19.53 7.56
N VAL A 525 -14.09 19.62 8.16
CA VAL A 525 -13.56 18.54 9.04
C VAL A 525 -13.64 18.94 10.50
N VAL A 526 -13.38 20.21 10.80
CA VAL A 526 -13.44 20.77 12.16
C VAL A 526 -14.48 21.89 12.22
N PRO A 527 -14.92 22.31 13.42
CA PRO A 527 -15.80 23.46 13.55
C PRO A 527 -15.18 24.73 12.96
N THR A 528 -16.02 25.65 12.48
CA THR A 528 -15.59 26.92 11.88
C THR A 528 -14.77 27.83 12.81
N SER A 529 -14.81 27.58 14.13
CA SER A 529 -14.03 28.27 15.15
C SER A 529 -12.59 27.75 15.31
N ASP A 530 -12.27 26.61 14.69
CA ASP A 530 -10.94 26.02 14.69
C ASP A 530 -10.37 25.99 13.27
N SER A 531 -9.07 25.73 13.15
CA SER A 531 -8.40 25.59 11.87
C SER A 531 -7.53 24.33 11.82
N LEU A 532 -7.64 23.62 10.70
CA LEU A 532 -6.81 22.46 10.39
C LEU A 532 -5.35 22.90 10.18
N HIS A 533 -4.46 22.32 10.98
CA HIS A 533 -3.05 22.70 11.00
C HIS A 533 -2.12 21.55 10.64
N LEU A 534 -2.53 20.31 10.92
CA LEU A 534 -1.72 19.12 10.62
C LEU A 534 -2.52 18.17 9.74
N LEU A 535 -1.81 17.62 8.76
CA LEU A 535 -2.31 16.63 7.82
C LEU A 535 -1.24 15.58 7.62
N ALA A 536 -1.60 14.31 7.82
CA ALA A 536 -0.76 13.17 7.53
C ALA A 536 -1.58 12.12 6.77
N THR A 537 -0.91 11.27 6.00
CA THR A 537 -1.58 10.23 5.21
C THR A 537 -0.91 8.89 5.42
N THR A 538 -1.71 7.83 5.45
CA THR A 538 -1.23 6.45 5.35
C THR A 538 -2.18 5.71 4.41
N GLY A 539 -1.65 5.21 3.30
CA GLY A 539 -2.45 4.65 2.21
C GLY A 539 -3.59 5.56 1.78
N SER A 540 -4.83 5.06 1.87
CA SER A 540 -6.07 5.77 1.54
C SER A 540 -6.65 6.64 2.65
N VAL A 541 -6.00 6.72 3.81
CA VAL A 541 -6.55 7.40 4.99
C VAL A 541 -5.80 8.70 5.29
N LEU A 542 -6.56 9.76 5.50
CA LEU A 542 -6.07 11.06 5.96
C LEU A 542 -6.29 11.20 7.47
N PHE A 543 -5.28 11.71 8.14
CA PHE A 543 -5.33 12.10 9.54
C PHE A 543 -5.19 13.61 9.63
N CYS A 544 -6.27 14.26 10.07
CA CYS A 544 -6.38 15.72 10.13
C CYS A 544 -6.51 16.17 11.59
N CYS A 545 -5.76 17.19 11.98
CA CYS A 545 -5.85 17.76 13.33
C CYS A 545 -5.98 19.28 13.30
N GLY A 546 -6.88 19.79 14.15
CA GLY A 546 -7.02 21.23 14.40
C GLY A 546 -5.86 21.77 15.24
N ARG A 547 -5.59 23.08 15.15
CA ARG A 547 -4.48 23.75 15.85
C ARG A 547 -4.55 23.62 17.37
N ARG A 548 -5.76 23.63 17.93
CA ARG A 548 -6.00 23.63 19.39
C ARG A 548 -6.74 22.37 19.85
N SER A 549 -6.71 21.32 19.05
CA SER A 549 -7.44 20.09 19.30
C SER A 549 -6.48 18.94 19.56
N THR A 550 -6.81 18.08 20.51
CA THR A 550 -6.16 16.77 20.67
C THR A 550 -6.92 15.67 19.92
N SER A 551 -7.99 16.02 19.21
CA SER A 551 -8.81 15.10 18.41
C SER A 551 -8.28 15.03 16.98
N VAL A 552 -7.87 13.83 16.58
CA VAL A 552 -7.47 13.50 15.22
C VAL A 552 -8.70 12.97 14.49
N HIS A 553 -9.03 13.59 13.36
CA HIS A 553 -10.10 13.15 12.48
C HIS A 553 -9.53 12.23 11.40
N VAL A 554 -10.19 11.11 11.20
CA VAL A 554 -9.85 10.10 10.20
C VAL A 554 -10.78 10.29 9.03
N VAL A 555 -10.23 10.66 7.88
CA VAL A 555 -10.99 10.98 6.67
C VAL A 555 -10.56 10.04 5.57
N ASP A 556 -11.53 9.43 4.89
CA ASP A 556 -11.25 8.66 3.69
C ASP A 556 -10.73 9.58 2.59
N ALA A 557 -9.53 9.34 2.09
CA ALA A 557 -8.95 10.18 1.06
C ALA A 557 -9.76 10.11 -0.24
N PHE A 558 -10.50 9.03 -0.49
CA PHE A 558 -11.27 8.85 -1.72
C PHE A 558 -12.55 9.67 -1.74
N SER A 559 -13.45 9.41 -0.79
CA SER A 559 -14.77 10.03 -0.68
C SER A 559 -14.79 11.33 0.11
N LEU A 560 -13.69 11.66 0.80
CA LEU A 560 -13.58 12.75 1.77
C LEU A 560 -14.57 12.66 2.92
N LYS A 561 -15.16 11.48 3.14
CA LYS A 561 -16.04 11.23 4.27
C LYS A 561 -15.20 11.06 5.54
N ILE A 562 -15.64 11.72 6.60
CA ILE A 562 -15.08 11.51 7.94
C ILE A 562 -15.53 10.11 8.38
N LEU A 563 -14.55 9.21 8.54
CA LEU A 563 -14.77 7.83 8.96
C LEU A 563 -14.89 7.74 10.48
N ASN A 564 -14.01 8.46 11.19
CA ASN A 564 -13.92 8.40 12.65
C ASN A 564 -13.18 9.63 13.21
N HIS A 565 -13.17 9.78 14.53
CA HIS A 565 -12.27 10.69 15.24
C HIS A 565 -11.82 10.06 16.57
N PHE A 566 -10.60 10.35 17.00
CA PHE A 566 -10.07 9.86 18.28
C PHE A 566 -9.16 10.89 18.94
N SER A 567 -9.08 10.86 20.27
CA SER A 567 -8.23 11.78 21.04
C SER A 567 -6.89 11.13 21.40
N ILE A 568 -5.79 11.83 21.10
CA ILE A 568 -4.44 11.39 21.49
C ILE A 568 -4.05 11.82 22.91
N ALA A 569 -4.87 12.64 23.58
CA ALA A 569 -4.55 13.22 24.89
C ALA A 569 -4.33 12.17 26.00
N ALA A 570 -5.03 11.03 25.95
CA ALA A 570 -4.84 9.95 26.91
C ALA A 570 -3.50 9.24 26.71
N CYS A 571 -3.17 8.90 25.46
CA CYS A 571 -1.90 8.24 25.09
C CYS A 571 -0.68 9.09 25.44
N VAL A 572 -0.74 10.39 25.14
CA VAL A 572 0.35 11.33 25.47
C VAL A 572 0.54 11.45 26.99
N ARG A 573 -0.56 11.56 27.76
CA ARG A 573 -0.47 11.68 29.22
C ARG A 573 0.12 10.43 29.89
N THR A 574 -0.21 9.24 29.41
CA THR A 574 0.27 7.99 30.02
C THR A 574 1.73 7.68 29.70
N GLN A 575 2.29 8.24 28.62
CA GLN A 575 3.66 7.95 28.18
C GLN A 575 4.68 9.06 28.45
N LEU A 576 4.24 10.28 28.78
CA LEU A 576 5.13 11.39 29.16
C LEU A 576 5.28 11.57 30.69
N THR A 577 4.53 10.81 31.50
CA THR A 577 4.74 10.66 32.96
C THR A 577 5.67 9.49 33.24
#